data_AF-A0A561F235-F1
#
_entry.id   AF-A0A561F235-F1
#
_cell.length_a   1.000
_cell.length_b   1.000
_cell.length_c   1.000
_cell.angle_alpha   90.00
_cell.angle_beta   90.00
_cell.angle_gamma   90.00
#
_symmetry.space_group_name_H-M   'P 1'
#
loop_
_entity.id
_entity.type
_entity.pdbx_description
1 polymer ?
#
loop_
_entity_poly.entity_id
_entity_poly.type
_entity_poly.pdbx_seq_one_letter_code
_entity_poly.pdbx_strand_id
1 'polypeptide(L)'
;MSGERNPGAGVLLSALLGVAEGRTRTAELVEGVLAYGSETPCNLAAAGRLVVTRERPVIALRESGLPVAEVLRRAAGSPAPAGWGDVQPEVAAEEWAATLLVASLVLAAFGAEPEGAVRAADGSTARERLVAALLAVGERPRPPSPRALRSELAARLRTFGGRTPEVDRAAGMVDVAVAVDRRGMQFVGLCLEEPWLWLDSLVNWAEGCEVPVPGVSQPEWDAALRLTTLVFGALGSRRIRLGRRR
;
A
#
# COMPACT_ATOMS: atom_id res chain seq x y z
N MET A 1 -28.76 -6.00 -1.13
CA MET A 1 -27.96 -6.85 -0.23
C MET A 1 -26.61 -6.17 -0.02
N SER A 2 -26.43 -5.52 1.14
CA SER A 2 -25.17 -4.86 1.51
C SER A 2 -24.16 -5.91 1.91
N GLY A 3 -23.10 -6.08 1.11
CA GLY A 3 -21.89 -6.72 1.61
C GLY A 3 -21.18 -5.70 2.48
N GLU A 4 -21.15 -5.89 3.80
CA GLU A 4 -20.32 -5.06 4.67
C GLU A 4 -18.86 -5.15 4.20
N ARG A 5 -18.19 -4.01 4.14
CA ARG A 5 -16.72 -3.95 3.98
C ARG A 5 -16.14 -4.78 5.13
N ASN A 6 -15.00 -5.47 4.94
CA ASN A 6 -14.31 -6.08 6.08
C ASN A 6 -14.16 -4.97 7.15
N PRO A 7 -14.79 -5.07 8.32
CA PRO A 7 -14.80 -4.00 9.30
C PRO A 7 -13.37 -3.60 9.68
N GLY A 8 -12.46 -4.58 9.73
CA GLY A 8 -11.04 -4.36 9.96
C GLY A 8 -10.37 -3.44 8.94
N ALA A 9 -10.78 -3.47 7.67
CA ALA A 9 -10.20 -2.58 6.65
C ALA A 9 -10.53 -1.11 6.94
N GLY A 10 -11.75 -0.84 7.43
CA GLY A 10 -12.15 0.49 7.86
C GLY A 10 -11.34 0.98 9.06
N VAL A 11 -11.13 0.10 10.05
CA VAL A 11 -10.31 0.41 11.24
C VAL A 11 -8.87 0.73 10.85
N LEU A 12 -8.24 -0.11 10.01
CA LEU A 12 -6.87 0.13 9.54
C LEU A 12 -6.75 1.46 8.77
N LEU A 13 -7.61 1.70 7.76
CA LEU A 13 -7.56 2.94 6.99
C LEU A 13 -7.82 4.17 7.86
N SER A 14 -8.72 4.09 8.83
CA SER A 14 -8.96 5.17 9.80
C SER A 14 -7.72 5.44 10.66
N ALA A 15 -7.03 4.40 11.12
CA ALA A 15 -5.79 4.56 11.88
C ALA A 15 -4.70 5.22 11.03
N LEU A 16 -4.53 4.80 9.77
CA LEU A 16 -3.57 5.40 8.84
C LEU A 16 -3.86 6.88 8.55
N LEU A 17 -5.12 7.24 8.32
CA LEU A 17 -5.52 8.64 8.14
C LEU A 17 -5.23 9.46 9.41
N GLY A 18 -5.49 8.89 10.59
CA GLY A 18 -5.15 9.55 11.84
C GLY A 18 -3.64 9.71 12.07
N VAL A 19 -2.77 8.88 11.47
CA VAL A 19 -1.30 9.11 11.50
C VAL A 19 -0.99 10.40 10.75
N ALA A 20 -1.49 10.54 9.53
CA ALA A 20 -1.34 11.73 8.69
C ALA A 20 -1.81 13.04 9.37
N GLU A 21 -2.71 12.94 10.34
CA GLU A 21 -3.28 14.06 11.09
C GLU A 21 -2.68 14.21 12.50
N GLY A 22 -1.72 13.36 12.88
CA GLY A 22 -1.13 13.35 14.23
C GLY A 22 -2.08 12.92 15.35
N ARG A 23 -3.22 12.30 15.00
CA ARG A 23 -4.25 11.82 15.93
C ARG A 23 -4.07 10.36 16.36
N THR A 24 -3.36 9.56 15.57
CA THR A 24 -3.12 8.13 15.85
C THR A 24 -1.83 7.94 16.65
N ARG A 25 -1.88 7.12 17.70
CA ARG A 25 -0.69 6.61 18.39
C ARG A 25 -0.38 5.20 17.89
N THR A 26 0.74 4.66 18.36
CA THR A 26 1.17 3.29 18.06
C THR A 26 0.10 2.26 18.41
N ALA A 27 -0.65 2.46 19.49
CA ALA A 27 -1.67 1.50 19.92
C ALA A 27 -2.83 1.38 18.92
N GLU A 28 -3.36 2.51 18.43
CA GLU A 28 -4.48 2.50 17.47
C GLU A 28 -4.04 2.03 16.08
N LEU A 29 -2.78 2.29 15.69
CA LEU A 29 -2.22 1.68 14.48
C LEU A 29 -2.15 0.15 14.61
N VAL A 30 -1.63 -0.35 15.73
CA VAL A 30 -1.52 -1.79 16.01
C VAL A 30 -2.90 -2.45 16.04
N GLU A 31 -3.87 -1.82 16.67
CA GLU A 31 -5.26 -2.28 16.67
C GLU A 31 -5.81 -2.36 15.24
N GLY A 32 -5.62 -1.34 14.41
CA GLY A 32 -6.05 -1.36 13.01
C GLY A 32 -5.39 -2.47 12.19
N VAL A 33 -4.08 -2.67 12.36
CA VAL A 33 -3.32 -3.76 11.71
C VAL A 33 -3.89 -5.11 12.09
N LEU A 34 -4.16 -5.34 13.38
CA LEU A 34 -4.70 -6.62 13.88
C LEU A 34 -6.18 -6.81 13.54
N ALA A 35 -6.97 -5.74 13.54
CA ALA A 35 -8.38 -5.77 13.13
C ALA A 35 -8.53 -6.20 11.67
N TYR A 36 -7.64 -5.75 10.78
CA TYR A 36 -7.66 -6.15 9.37
C TYR A 36 -6.97 -7.50 9.12
N GLY A 37 -5.74 -7.66 9.63
CA GLY A 37 -4.92 -8.83 9.39
C GLY A 37 -5.37 -10.08 10.16
N SER A 38 -6.16 -9.93 11.22
CA SER A 38 -6.38 -10.92 12.29
C SER A 38 -5.15 -11.12 13.17
N GLU A 39 -5.36 -11.64 14.39
CA GLU A 39 -4.31 -11.93 15.37
C GLU A 39 -3.55 -13.23 15.06
N THR A 40 -2.93 -13.30 13.88
CA THR A 40 -2.00 -14.38 13.56
C THR A 40 -0.63 -14.10 14.19
N PRO A 41 0.20 -15.13 14.48
CA PRO A 41 1.54 -14.92 15.02
C PRO A 41 2.41 -13.97 14.19
N CYS A 42 2.34 -14.04 12.85
CA CYS A 42 3.08 -13.13 11.97
C CYS A 42 2.56 -11.69 12.05
N ASN A 43 1.25 -11.46 12.12
CA ASN A 43 0.70 -10.11 12.27
C ASN A 43 1.02 -9.48 13.63
N LEU A 44 0.96 -10.27 14.70
CA LEU A 44 1.36 -9.83 16.05
C LEU A 44 2.84 -9.46 16.08
N ALA A 45 3.70 -10.30 15.49
CA ALA A 45 5.13 -10.04 15.39
C ALA A 45 5.43 -8.76 14.57
N ALA A 46 4.76 -8.57 13.43
CA ALA A 46 4.91 -7.38 12.60
C ALA A 46 4.40 -6.13 13.34
N ALA A 47 3.20 -6.17 13.91
CA ALA A 47 2.60 -5.04 14.62
C ALA A 47 3.44 -4.61 15.83
N GLY A 48 4.03 -5.57 16.56
CA GLY A 48 4.96 -5.31 17.67
C GLY A 48 6.23 -4.55 17.27
N ARG A 49 6.55 -4.49 15.97
CA ARG A 49 7.72 -3.78 15.41
C ARG A 49 7.37 -2.43 14.80
N LEU A 50 6.10 -2.04 14.80
CA LEU A 50 5.68 -0.74 14.30
C LEU A 50 5.60 0.28 15.44
N VAL A 51 5.87 1.53 15.08
CA VAL A 51 5.70 2.70 15.95
C VAL A 51 5.23 3.90 15.13
N VAL A 52 4.38 4.75 15.72
CA VAL A 52 4.08 6.08 15.17
C VAL A 52 4.98 7.10 15.86
N THR A 53 5.79 7.81 15.09
CA THR A 53 6.68 8.86 15.60
C THR A 53 5.89 10.09 16.06
N ARG A 54 6.43 10.86 17.01
CA ARG A 54 5.71 12.00 17.62
C ARG A 54 5.97 13.34 16.93
N GLU A 55 7.21 13.61 16.54
CA GLU A 55 7.62 14.93 16.02
C GLU A 55 7.13 15.16 14.60
N ARG A 56 7.20 14.11 13.77
CA ARG A 56 6.66 14.11 12.42
C ARG A 56 5.91 12.79 12.22
N PRO A 57 4.59 12.75 12.46
CA PRO A 57 3.80 11.52 12.47
C PRO A 57 4.01 10.67 11.23
N VAL A 58 4.80 9.60 11.36
CA VAL A 58 5.02 8.60 10.32
C VAL A 58 5.03 7.22 10.97
N ILE A 59 4.75 6.20 10.17
CA ILE A 59 4.90 4.82 10.59
C ILE A 59 6.37 4.44 10.40
N ALA A 60 7.02 4.09 11.50
CA ALA A 60 8.41 3.70 11.54
C ALA A 60 8.57 2.32 12.15
N LEU A 61 9.74 1.73 11.90
CA LEU A 61 10.18 0.51 12.53
C LEU A 61 10.74 0.83 13.91
N ARG A 62 10.38 0.04 14.91
CA ARG A 62 10.61 0.33 16.32
C ARG A 62 12.09 0.32 16.72
N GLU A 63 12.88 -0.59 16.14
CA GLU A 63 14.27 -0.79 16.57
C GLU A 63 15.22 0.15 15.82
N SER A 64 15.10 0.21 14.49
CA SER A 64 15.90 1.10 13.65
C SER A 64 15.44 2.56 13.67
N GLY A 65 14.19 2.83 14.04
CA GLY A 65 13.58 4.16 13.96
C GLY A 65 13.31 4.66 12.54
N LEU A 66 13.60 3.85 11.52
CA LEU A 66 13.45 4.24 10.11
C LEU A 66 11.97 4.25 9.70
N PRO A 67 11.49 5.29 8.97
CA PRO A 67 10.16 5.27 8.38
C PRO A 67 9.99 4.09 7.43
N VAL A 68 8.87 3.37 7.50
CA VAL A 68 8.62 2.20 6.63
C VAL A 68 8.69 2.60 5.15
N ALA A 69 8.11 3.75 4.81
CA ALA A 69 8.19 4.29 3.44
C ALA A 69 9.64 4.50 2.97
N GLU A 70 10.54 4.91 3.86
CA GLU A 70 11.96 5.10 3.52
C GLU A 70 12.66 3.76 3.29
N VAL A 71 12.37 2.75 4.12
CA VAL A 71 12.93 1.39 3.94
C VAL A 71 12.52 0.82 2.58
N LEU A 72 11.24 0.91 2.21
CA LEU A 72 10.76 0.44 0.91
C LEU A 72 11.37 1.20 -0.27
N ARG A 73 11.56 2.51 -0.13
CA ARG A 73 12.23 3.33 -1.15
C ARG A 73 13.69 2.91 -1.35
N ARG A 74 14.43 2.64 -0.28
CA ARG A 74 15.80 2.11 -0.38
C ARG A 74 15.83 0.75 -1.06
N ALA A 75 14.91 -0.14 -0.64
CA ALA A 75 14.78 -1.48 -1.22
C ALA A 75 14.43 -1.43 -2.71
N ALA A 76 13.66 -0.44 -3.18
CA ALA A 76 13.34 -0.27 -4.60
C ALA A 76 14.59 0.03 -5.47
N GLY A 77 15.66 0.57 -4.88
CA GLY A 77 16.94 0.78 -5.55
C GLY A 77 17.90 -0.42 -5.43
N SER A 78 17.52 -1.46 -4.70
CA SER A 78 18.31 -2.68 -4.52
C SER A 78 17.88 -3.76 -5.52
N PRO A 79 18.73 -4.77 -5.79
CA PRO A 79 18.32 -5.96 -6.52
C PRO A 79 17.12 -6.65 -5.85
N ALA A 80 16.34 -7.39 -6.64
CA ALA A 80 15.32 -8.28 -6.09
C ALA A 80 15.97 -9.30 -5.12
N PRO A 81 15.25 -9.76 -4.09
CA PRO A 81 15.80 -10.72 -3.14
C PRO A 81 16.30 -12.00 -3.81
N ALA A 82 17.29 -12.66 -3.20
CA ALA A 82 17.76 -13.96 -3.68
C ALA A 82 16.59 -14.98 -3.72
N GLY A 83 16.51 -15.76 -4.80
CA GLY A 83 15.42 -16.72 -5.01
C GLY A 83 14.09 -16.10 -5.47
N TRP A 84 13.98 -14.77 -5.58
CA TRP A 84 12.76 -14.11 -6.07
C TRP A 84 12.35 -14.59 -7.46
N GLY A 85 13.32 -14.74 -8.38
CA GLY A 85 13.07 -15.26 -9.72
C GLY A 85 12.61 -16.71 -9.75
N ASP A 86 12.88 -17.50 -8.70
CA ASP A 86 12.37 -18.87 -8.59
C ASP A 86 10.93 -18.89 -8.05
N VAL A 87 10.58 -17.93 -7.19
CA VAL A 87 9.25 -17.81 -6.58
C VAL A 87 8.26 -17.12 -7.55
N GLN A 88 8.72 -16.12 -8.28
CA GLN A 88 7.93 -15.29 -9.21
C GLN A 88 8.72 -15.05 -10.51
N PRO A 89 8.90 -16.08 -11.36
CA PRO A 89 9.68 -15.96 -12.61
C PRO A 89 9.06 -14.98 -13.61
N GLU A 90 7.77 -14.68 -13.44
CA GLU A 90 7.00 -13.79 -14.30
C GLU A 90 7.21 -12.31 -13.95
N VAL A 91 7.82 -12.00 -12.79
CA VAL A 91 7.99 -10.64 -12.30
C VAL A 91 9.42 -10.17 -12.52
N ALA A 92 9.58 -9.17 -13.39
CA ALA A 92 10.86 -8.55 -13.66
C ALA A 92 11.37 -7.76 -12.43
N ALA A 93 12.70 -7.56 -12.36
CA ALA A 93 13.31 -6.78 -11.28
C ALA A 93 12.78 -5.34 -11.24
N GLU A 94 12.49 -4.77 -12.41
CA GLU A 94 11.92 -3.44 -12.55
C GLU A 94 10.48 -3.35 -12.01
N GLU A 95 9.68 -4.40 -12.16
CA GLU A 95 8.30 -4.48 -11.65
C GLU A 95 8.29 -4.63 -10.12
N TRP A 96 9.24 -5.40 -9.58
CA TRP A 96 9.49 -5.47 -8.14
C TRP A 96 9.89 -4.11 -7.57
N ALA A 97 10.87 -3.44 -8.18
CA ALA A 97 11.31 -2.11 -7.78
C ALA A 97 10.15 -1.09 -7.86
N ALA A 98 9.36 -1.13 -8.92
CA ALA A 98 8.17 -0.29 -9.07
C ALA A 98 7.13 -0.53 -7.97
N THR A 99 6.90 -1.80 -7.60
CA THR A 99 5.98 -2.18 -6.52
C THR A 99 6.43 -1.59 -5.18
N LEU A 100 7.71 -1.73 -4.84
CA LEU A 100 8.27 -1.16 -3.62
C LEU A 100 8.23 0.37 -3.61
N LEU A 101 8.49 1.01 -4.75
CA LEU A 101 8.40 2.47 -4.86
C LEU A 101 6.95 2.95 -4.70
N VAL A 102 5.98 2.27 -5.29
CA VAL A 102 4.55 2.60 -5.11
C VAL A 102 4.12 2.38 -3.67
N ALA A 103 4.54 1.27 -3.05
CA ALA A 103 4.29 1.02 -1.63
C ALA A 103 4.86 2.11 -0.74
N SER A 104 6.09 2.54 -1.02
CA SER A 104 6.73 3.69 -0.36
C SER A 104 5.89 4.96 -0.46
N LEU A 105 5.47 5.32 -1.68
CA LEU A 105 4.65 6.52 -1.91
C LEU A 105 3.29 6.44 -1.21
N VAL A 106 2.65 5.27 -1.21
CA VAL A 106 1.37 5.05 -0.52
C VAL A 106 1.54 5.22 0.99
N LEU A 107 2.54 4.59 1.61
CA LEU A 107 2.78 4.73 3.04
C LEU A 107 3.21 6.15 3.43
N ALA A 108 4.01 6.81 2.59
CA ALA A 108 4.37 8.21 2.79
C ALA A 108 3.16 9.14 2.73
N ALA A 109 2.17 8.84 1.87
CA ALA A 109 0.94 9.61 1.78
C ALA A 109 0.06 9.53 3.04
N PHE A 110 0.15 8.43 3.79
CA PHE A 110 -0.48 8.29 5.11
C PHE A 110 0.37 8.83 6.27
N GLY A 111 1.53 9.40 5.98
CA GLY A 111 2.36 10.12 6.95
C GLY A 111 2.08 11.62 6.98
N ALA A 112 2.81 12.30 7.86
CA ALA A 112 2.81 13.74 7.97
C ALA A 112 3.35 14.40 6.69
N GLU A 113 2.57 15.35 6.18
CA GLU A 113 2.94 16.21 5.07
C GLU A 113 4.26 16.95 5.37
N PRO A 114 5.20 17.07 4.40
CA PRO A 114 6.32 17.99 4.56
C PRO A 114 5.83 19.42 4.76
N GLU A 115 6.54 20.17 5.60
CA GLU A 115 6.29 21.61 5.78
C GLU A 115 6.42 22.34 4.44
N GLY A 116 5.49 23.24 4.13
CA GLY A 116 5.48 24.01 2.89
C GLY A 116 4.95 23.27 1.66
N ALA A 117 4.20 22.18 1.84
CA ALA A 117 3.58 21.47 0.72
C ALA A 117 2.69 22.39 -0.14
N VAL A 118 2.89 22.31 -1.46
CA VAL A 118 2.17 23.12 -2.44
C VAL A 118 0.71 22.66 -2.52
N ARG A 119 -0.21 23.62 -2.39
CA ARG A 119 -1.65 23.42 -2.57
C ARG A 119 -2.06 23.70 -4.02
N ALA A 120 -3.03 22.95 -4.52
CA ALA A 120 -3.67 23.26 -5.79
C ALA A 120 -4.73 24.36 -5.62
N ALA A 121 -5.37 24.75 -6.72
CA ALA A 121 -6.40 25.79 -6.74
C ALA A 121 -7.63 25.45 -5.87
N ASP A 122 -7.92 24.15 -5.67
CA ASP A 122 -8.98 23.66 -4.78
C ASP A 122 -8.56 23.65 -3.30
N GLY A 123 -7.35 24.12 -3.00
CA GLY A 123 -6.79 24.18 -1.65
C GLY A 123 -6.20 22.86 -1.16
N SER A 124 -6.32 21.77 -1.92
CA SER A 124 -5.85 20.46 -1.48
C SER A 124 -4.35 20.29 -1.74
N THR A 125 -3.68 19.45 -0.96
CA THR A 125 -2.27 19.10 -1.17
C THR A 125 -2.11 17.90 -2.11
N ALA A 126 -0.89 17.65 -2.60
CA ALA A 126 -0.60 16.47 -3.43
C ALA A 126 -0.86 15.16 -2.65
N ARG A 127 -0.54 15.17 -1.35
CA ARG A 127 -0.81 14.08 -0.42
C ARG A 127 -2.30 13.77 -0.33
N GLU A 128 -3.12 14.78 -0.01
CA GLU A 128 -4.57 14.64 0.13
C GLU A 128 -5.22 14.07 -1.14
N ARG A 129 -4.78 14.53 -2.32
CA ARG A 129 -5.28 14.00 -3.60
C ARG A 129 -4.88 12.56 -3.85
N LEU A 130 -3.66 12.17 -3.48
CA LEU A 130 -3.22 10.78 -3.61
C LEU A 130 -4.02 9.88 -2.66
N VAL A 131 -4.18 10.27 -1.40
CA VAL A 131 -5.01 9.53 -0.43
C VAL A 131 -6.45 9.38 -0.93
N ALA A 132 -7.06 10.45 -1.43
CA ALA A 132 -8.40 10.40 -1.99
C ALA A 132 -8.51 9.43 -3.19
N ALA A 133 -7.53 9.46 -4.10
CA ALA A 133 -7.50 8.54 -5.24
C ALA A 133 -7.34 7.08 -4.81
N LEU A 134 -6.52 6.80 -3.79
CA LEU A 134 -6.33 5.46 -3.22
C LEU A 134 -7.62 4.93 -2.57
N LEU A 135 -8.30 5.75 -1.76
CA LEU A 135 -9.56 5.37 -1.12
C LEU A 135 -10.67 5.12 -2.15
N ALA A 136 -10.69 5.89 -3.24
CA ALA A 136 -11.67 5.73 -4.32
C ALA A 136 -11.60 4.35 -5.00
N VAL A 137 -10.43 3.69 -5.00
CA VAL A 137 -10.28 2.30 -5.49
C VAL A 137 -11.14 1.35 -4.66
N GLY A 138 -11.08 1.46 -3.32
CA GLY A 138 -11.79 0.59 -2.40
C GLY A 138 -13.30 0.88 -2.31
N GLU A 139 -13.71 2.12 -2.53
CA GLU A 139 -15.10 2.56 -2.44
C GLU A 139 -15.95 2.17 -3.66
N ARG A 140 -15.31 1.89 -4.79
CA ARG A 140 -15.99 1.65 -6.07
C ARG A 140 -15.78 0.20 -6.53
N PRO A 141 -16.50 -0.78 -5.96
CA PRO A 141 -16.38 -2.17 -6.40
C PRO A 141 -16.90 -2.39 -7.83
N ARG A 142 -17.63 -1.43 -8.41
CA ARG A 142 -18.01 -1.34 -9.83
C ARG A 142 -17.66 0.05 -10.37
N PRO A 143 -16.38 0.32 -10.63
CA PRO A 143 -16.02 1.64 -11.13
C PRO A 143 -16.57 1.79 -12.55
N PRO A 144 -17.13 2.96 -12.91
CA PRO A 144 -17.66 3.19 -14.26
C PRO A 144 -16.57 3.08 -15.33
N SER A 145 -15.30 3.34 -14.97
CA SER A 145 -14.13 3.13 -15.81
C SER A 145 -12.90 2.82 -14.94
N PRO A 146 -12.41 1.56 -14.92
CA PRO A 146 -11.14 1.21 -14.27
C PRO A 146 -9.97 2.03 -14.84
N ARG A 147 -9.96 2.26 -16.15
CA ARG A 147 -8.95 3.08 -16.84
C ARG A 147 -8.90 4.53 -16.34
N ALA A 148 -10.05 5.11 -16.01
CA ALA A 148 -10.09 6.46 -15.44
C ALA A 148 -9.49 6.49 -14.03
N LEU A 149 -9.83 5.50 -13.18
CA LEU A 149 -9.21 5.36 -11.86
C LEU A 149 -7.71 5.15 -11.94
N ARG A 150 -7.25 4.28 -12.86
CA ARG A 150 -5.82 4.09 -13.14
C ARG A 150 -5.14 5.41 -13.52
N SER A 151 -5.70 6.12 -14.50
CA SER A 151 -5.12 7.37 -15.00
C SER A 151 -5.04 8.43 -13.91
N GLU A 152 -6.08 8.54 -13.10
CA GLU A 152 -6.12 9.44 -11.95
C GLU A 152 -5.06 9.04 -10.91
N LEU A 153 -5.02 7.78 -10.48
CA LEU A 153 -4.05 7.29 -9.51
C LEU A 153 -2.60 7.52 -9.98
N ALA A 154 -2.30 7.16 -11.23
CA ALA A 154 -0.98 7.35 -11.81
C ALA A 154 -0.59 8.83 -11.88
N ALA A 155 -1.53 9.73 -12.18
CA ALA A 155 -1.28 11.17 -12.14
C ALA A 155 -1.02 11.66 -10.70
N ARG A 156 -1.74 11.13 -9.70
CA ARG A 156 -1.53 11.50 -8.29
C ARG A 156 -0.20 10.97 -7.75
N LEU A 157 0.19 9.76 -8.10
CA LEU A 157 1.50 9.19 -7.75
C LEU A 157 2.64 10.04 -8.28
N ARG A 158 2.60 10.44 -9.57
CA ARG A 158 3.60 11.35 -10.17
C ARG A 158 3.64 12.72 -9.52
N THR A 159 2.47 13.27 -9.18
CA THR A 159 2.40 14.58 -8.54
C THR A 159 2.98 14.53 -7.13
N PHE A 160 2.71 13.46 -6.37
CA PHE A 160 3.16 13.31 -5.00
C PHE A 160 4.63 12.89 -4.89
N GLY A 161 5.04 11.89 -5.67
CA GLY A 161 6.42 11.39 -5.69
C GLY A 161 7.42 12.31 -6.42
N GLY A 162 6.91 13.30 -7.15
CA GLY A 162 7.71 14.12 -8.06
C GLY A 162 7.90 13.45 -9.43
N ARG A 163 8.23 14.25 -10.45
CA ARG A 163 8.46 13.77 -11.81
C ARG A 163 9.89 13.29 -12.00
N THR A 164 10.28 12.24 -11.28
CA THR A 164 11.54 11.53 -11.54
C THR A 164 11.29 10.37 -12.50
N PRO A 165 12.30 9.92 -13.28
CA PRO A 165 12.15 8.78 -14.18
C PRO A 165 11.66 7.50 -13.49
N GLU A 166 12.07 7.28 -12.24
CA GLU A 166 11.70 6.11 -11.44
C GLU A 166 10.21 6.17 -11.05
N VAL A 167 9.74 7.34 -10.59
CA VAL A 167 8.33 7.54 -10.23
C VAL A 167 7.45 7.45 -11.48
N ASP A 168 7.87 8.03 -12.60
CA ASP A 168 7.11 7.97 -13.86
C ASP A 168 6.97 6.54 -14.37
N ARG A 169 8.03 5.74 -14.26
CA ARG A 169 8.05 4.32 -14.61
C ARG A 169 7.16 3.51 -13.67
N ALA A 170 7.32 3.67 -12.35
CA ALA A 170 6.52 2.92 -11.37
C ALA A 170 5.03 3.26 -11.47
N ALA A 171 4.68 4.53 -11.66
CA ALA A 171 3.30 4.95 -11.90
C ALA A 171 2.75 4.48 -13.26
N GLY A 172 3.61 4.13 -14.22
CA GLY A 172 3.22 3.51 -15.48
C GLY A 172 2.87 2.03 -15.33
N MET A 173 3.64 1.32 -14.50
CA MET A 173 3.53 -0.14 -14.28
C MET A 173 2.37 -0.56 -13.38
N VAL A 174 1.80 0.35 -12.59
CA VAL A 174 0.66 0.06 -11.73
C VAL A 174 -0.67 0.29 -12.45
N ASP A 175 -1.59 -0.66 -12.28
CA ASP A 175 -2.96 -0.61 -12.75
C ASP A 175 -3.97 -0.76 -11.58
N VAL A 176 -5.23 -0.46 -11.87
CA VAL A 176 -6.40 -0.72 -11.05
C VAL A 176 -7.24 -1.78 -11.76
N ALA A 177 -7.06 -3.04 -11.38
CA ALA A 177 -7.79 -4.16 -11.96
C ALA A 177 -9.12 -4.41 -11.27
N VAL A 178 -10.07 -4.94 -12.05
CA VAL A 178 -11.30 -5.55 -11.57
C VAL A 178 -11.19 -7.05 -11.78
N ALA A 179 -11.34 -7.85 -10.73
CA ALA A 179 -11.37 -9.30 -10.84
C ALA A 179 -12.62 -9.91 -10.25
N VAL A 180 -12.89 -11.13 -10.70
CA VAL A 180 -13.96 -11.98 -10.19
C VAL A 180 -13.32 -13.24 -9.63
N ASP A 181 -13.54 -13.52 -8.36
CA ASP A 181 -13.04 -14.75 -7.74
C ASP A 181 -13.82 -15.98 -8.21
N ARG A 182 -13.35 -17.18 -7.82
CA ARG A 182 -14.00 -18.46 -8.16
C ARG A 182 -15.44 -18.58 -7.68
N ARG A 183 -15.88 -17.74 -6.72
CA ARG A 183 -17.23 -17.70 -6.17
C ARG A 183 -18.13 -16.70 -6.89
N GLY A 184 -17.64 -16.08 -7.98
CA GLY A 184 -18.35 -15.06 -8.75
C GLY A 184 -18.40 -13.71 -8.04
N MET A 185 -17.48 -13.45 -7.10
CA MET A 185 -17.41 -12.20 -6.37
C MET A 185 -16.44 -11.24 -7.07
N GLN A 186 -16.94 -10.08 -7.45
CA GLN A 186 -16.16 -9.01 -8.04
C GLN A 186 -15.47 -8.18 -6.95
N PHE A 187 -14.20 -7.83 -7.17
CA PHE A 187 -13.44 -6.87 -6.37
C PHE A 187 -12.51 -6.05 -7.27
N VAL A 188 -11.91 -5.02 -6.68
CA VAL A 188 -11.07 -4.02 -7.34
C VAL A 188 -9.88 -3.78 -6.43
N GLY A 189 -8.69 -3.60 -6.99
CA GLY A 189 -7.48 -3.36 -6.21
C GLY A 189 -6.33 -2.88 -7.08
N LEU A 190 -5.17 -2.73 -6.47
CA LEU A 190 -3.94 -2.34 -7.16
C LEU A 190 -3.22 -3.59 -7.67
N CYS A 191 -2.75 -3.54 -8.90
CA CYS A 191 -1.97 -4.61 -9.50
C CYS A 191 -0.86 -4.04 -10.40
N LEU A 192 0.06 -4.90 -10.83
CA LEU A 192 0.89 -4.65 -12.00
C LEU A 192 0.04 -4.74 -13.27
N GLU A 193 0.39 -3.97 -14.30
CA GLU A 193 -0.28 -4.04 -15.61
C GLU A 193 0.04 -5.36 -16.32
N GLU A 194 1.29 -5.80 -16.27
CA GLU A 194 1.76 -7.11 -16.71
C GLU A 194 2.71 -7.60 -15.61
N PRO A 195 2.58 -8.82 -15.08
CA PRO A 195 1.67 -9.92 -15.44
C PRO A 195 0.30 -9.92 -14.71
N TRP A 196 -0.36 -8.76 -14.50
CA TRP A 196 -1.66 -8.67 -13.80
C TRP A 196 -1.66 -9.24 -12.37
N LEU A 197 -0.55 -9.07 -11.65
CA LEU A 197 -0.41 -9.51 -10.26
C LEU A 197 -0.82 -8.43 -9.27
N TRP A 198 -1.62 -8.82 -8.27
CA TRP A 198 -2.03 -7.92 -7.19
C TRP A 198 -0.83 -7.51 -6.33
N LEU A 199 -0.72 -6.22 -6.02
CA LEU A 199 0.43 -5.71 -5.26
C LEU A 199 0.47 -6.28 -3.83
N ASP A 200 -0.68 -6.54 -3.21
CA ASP A 200 -0.74 -7.15 -1.87
C ASP A 200 -0.16 -8.58 -1.88
N SER A 201 -0.52 -9.36 -2.90
CA SER A 201 -0.07 -10.74 -3.10
C SER A 201 1.41 -10.79 -3.43
N LEU A 202 1.86 -9.88 -4.31
CA LEU A 202 3.26 -9.75 -4.70
C LEU A 202 4.15 -9.46 -3.49
N VAL A 203 3.79 -8.45 -2.70
CA VAL A 203 4.53 -8.11 -1.47
C VAL A 203 4.47 -9.23 -0.44
N ASN A 204 3.34 -9.92 -0.32
CA ASN A 204 3.20 -11.05 0.61
C ASN A 204 4.12 -12.22 0.23
N TRP A 205 4.37 -12.45 -1.06
CA TRP A 205 5.32 -13.49 -1.49
C TRP A 205 6.77 -13.17 -1.16
N ALA A 206 7.10 -11.89 -0.97
CA ALA A 206 8.44 -11.48 -0.56
C ALA A 206 8.68 -11.60 0.96
N GLU A 207 7.65 -11.93 1.75
CA GLU A 207 7.79 -12.14 3.19
C GLU A 207 8.72 -13.33 3.47
N GLY A 208 9.76 -13.11 4.28
CA GLY A 208 10.81 -14.10 4.54
C GLY A 208 11.95 -14.13 3.51
N CYS A 209 11.88 -13.34 2.44
CA CYS A 209 13.03 -13.12 1.56
C CYS A 209 14.08 -12.23 2.26
N GLU A 210 15.36 -12.43 1.92
CA GLU A 210 16.46 -11.68 2.55
C GLU A 210 16.31 -10.17 2.42
N VAL A 211 16.57 -9.47 3.53
CA VAL A 211 16.51 -8.01 3.61
C VAL A 211 17.50 -7.33 2.66
N PRO A 212 17.04 -6.48 1.73
CA PRO A 212 17.94 -5.82 0.77
C PRO A 212 18.44 -4.44 1.26
N VAL A 213 18.18 -4.07 2.51
CA VAL A 213 18.40 -2.70 3.05
C VAL A 213 19.39 -2.69 4.22
N PRO A 214 20.55 -2.02 4.10
CA PRO A 214 21.48 -1.86 5.21
C PRO A 214 20.86 -1.15 6.41
N GLY A 215 21.12 -1.66 7.62
CA GLY A 215 20.64 -1.10 8.87
C GLY A 215 19.20 -1.46 9.24
N VAL A 216 18.57 -2.35 8.47
CA VAL A 216 17.25 -2.94 8.78
C VAL A 216 17.44 -4.42 9.07
N SER A 217 16.93 -4.90 10.19
CA SER A 217 16.97 -6.33 10.51
C SER A 217 15.96 -7.12 9.68
N GLN A 218 16.17 -8.42 9.48
CA GLN A 218 15.22 -9.27 8.78
C GLN A 218 13.78 -9.18 9.37
N PRO A 219 13.58 -9.24 10.70
CA PRO A 219 12.23 -9.14 11.26
C PRO A 219 11.57 -7.77 11.05
N GLU A 220 12.35 -6.69 10.96
CA GLU A 220 11.83 -5.36 10.62
C GLU A 220 11.47 -5.25 9.14
N TRP A 221 12.26 -5.87 8.26
CA TRP A 221 11.93 -5.99 6.84
C TRP A 221 10.62 -6.75 6.62
N ASP A 222 10.45 -7.90 7.28
CA ASP A 222 9.21 -8.67 7.25
C ASP A 222 8.04 -7.82 7.77
N ALA A 223 8.24 -7.04 8.83
CA ALA A 223 7.20 -6.13 9.34
C ALA A 223 6.81 -5.03 8.35
N ALA A 224 7.78 -4.47 7.60
CA ALA A 224 7.54 -3.47 6.56
C ALA A 224 6.73 -4.05 5.38
N LEU A 225 7.10 -5.24 4.90
CA LEU A 225 6.37 -5.96 3.86
C LEU A 225 4.96 -6.31 4.35
N ARG A 226 4.84 -6.81 5.58
CA ARG A 226 3.55 -7.19 6.17
C ARG A 226 2.59 -6.02 6.27
N LEU A 227 3.05 -4.87 6.77
CA LEU A 227 2.25 -3.65 6.80
C LEU A 227 1.80 -3.28 5.38
N THR A 228 2.72 -3.33 4.41
CA THR A 228 2.44 -2.99 3.01
C THR A 228 1.37 -3.90 2.40
N THR A 229 1.47 -5.22 2.59
CA THR A 229 0.46 -6.19 2.18
C THR A 229 -0.91 -5.85 2.75
N LEU A 230 -0.97 -5.54 4.06
CA LEU A 230 -2.23 -5.21 4.72
C LEU A 230 -2.81 -3.89 4.20
N VAL A 231 -1.98 -2.87 3.96
CA VAL A 231 -2.42 -1.58 3.40
C VAL A 231 -2.97 -1.76 1.98
N PHE A 232 -2.26 -2.45 1.09
CA PHE A 232 -2.75 -2.72 -0.27
C PHE A 232 -4.06 -3.52 -0.25
N GLY A 233 -4.15 -4.54 0.61
CA GLY A 233 -5.38 -5.30 0.79
C GLY A 233 -6.55 -4.41 1.26
N ALA A 234 -6.32 -3.54 2.24
CA ALA A 234 -7.36 -2.65 2.80
C ALA A 234 -7.81 -1.56 1.82
N LEU A 235 -6.92 -1.11 0.94
CA LEU A 235 -7.24 -0.19 -0.16
C LEU A 235 -8.07 -0.86 -1.26
N GLY A 236 -8.02 -2.18 -1.37
CA GLY A 236 -8.90 -2.97 -2.23
C GLY A 236 -10.38 -2.79 -1.87
N SER A 237 -11.24 -2.96 -2.87
CA SER A 237 -12.68 -2.90 -2.67
C SER A 237 -13.22 -4.19 -2.06
N ARG A 238 -14.39 -4.06 -1.42
CA ARG A 238 -15.12 -5.22 -0.95
C ARG A 238 -15.47 -6.16 -2.11
N ARG A 239 -15.47 -7.46 -1.80
CA ARG A 239 -16.01 -8.49 -2.69
C ARG A 239 -17.54 -8.36 -2.77
N ILE A 240 -18.08 -8.11 -3.97
CA ILE A 240 -19.52 -8.04 -4.21
C ILE A 240 -19.97 -9.15 -5.17
N ARG A 241 -21.14 -9.74 -4.93
CA ARG A 241 -21.68 -10.73 -5.85
C ARG A 241 -22.15 -10.06 -7.14
N LEU A 242 -21.78 -10.60 -8.29
CA LEU A 242 -22.40 -10.23 -9.56
C LEU A 242 -23.86 -10.72 -9.52
N GLY A 243 -24.81 -9.78 -9.56
CA GLY A 243 -26.21 -10.15 -9.73
C GLY A 243 -26.37 -10.83 -11.08
N ARG A 244 -27.08 -11.97 -11.13
CA ARG A 244 -27.49 -12.55 -12.42
C ARG A 244 -28.28 -11.48 -13.16
N ARG A 245 -27.75 -10.96 -14.27
CA ARG A 245 -28.58 -10.19 -15.21
C ARG A 245 -29.67 -11.16 -15.66
N ARG A 246 -30.91 -10.88 -15.28
CA ARG A 246 -32.09 -11.55 -15.83
C ARG A 246 -32.33 -11.02 -17.24
#